data_AF-A0A1I6WFR6-F1
#
_entry.id   AF-A0A1I6WFR6-F1
#
_cell.length_a   1.000
_cell.length_b   1.000
_cell.length_c   1.000
_cell.angle_alpha   90.00
_cell.angle_beta   90.00
_cell.angle_gamma   90.00
#
_symmetry.space_group_name_H-M   'P 1'
#
loop_
_entity.id
_entity.type
_entity.pdbx_description
1 polymer ?
#
loop_
_entity_poly.entity_id
_entity_poly.type
_entity_poly.pdbx_seq_one_letter_code
_entity_poly.pdbx_strand_id
1 'polypeptide(L)'
;MDLNSVDKYKYTLISKKNFTRYALPYEIIPVFLCDKVNGHLLFDSEILKSLISQNLINDDYIVIKNSCENNSQYISFSDMKGIYFLSQDSLDLFYERSYENYDISLINAGVINVSKPESNIDITIDVAKKIDRNEFVDEMALKDAVLRIIFKKIQNNSHDAYSKIIKEKESLSEILKLIFSNSNSIETEMRVIFFKICSKYNVVFGWNALDLIKDFQKRVSEEIRESNEFLKWIEVVTKIINGENVNLLFDDSGNITLRAMTLVLLNPQLDHLENLKRNSSLSIGDEVYQLSCDFVEARFGYSFLNYKQRDLTNVKDFNFANIISYIYRLPDSIGHVENNNEIYKFELSNYSFLSIMSEEDHKIECAISGIKPISGFNLNLIYLGLDKKIYLRIIDRDGPKGMTKFKGKFIQDIVELQKDLPNGSRFEVNDAGLMLLLPSGWFESQNLKASLSHLFQVLKPLGVEQKSSLIIS
;
A
#
# COMPACT_ATOMS: atom_id res chain seq x y z
N MET A 1 -16.69 14.09 -27.75
CA MET A 1 -15.99 13.34 -28.83
C MET A 1 -17.01 12.94 -29.88
N ASP A 2 -16.71 13.20 -31.16
CA ASP A 2 -17.52 12.68 -32.27
C ASP A 2 -17.06 11.25 -32.59
N LEU A 3 -17.93 10.27 -32.36
CA LEU A 3 -17.62 8.86 -32.65
C LEU A 3 -17.76 8.51 -34.13
N ASN A 4 -18.31 9.39 -34.97
CA ASN A 4 -18.59 9.08 -36.37
C ASN A 4 -17.34 9.05 -37.27
N SER A 5 -16.19 9.54 -36.79
CA SER A 5 -14.91 9.41 -37.49
C SER A 5 -14.24 8.07 -37.19
N VAL A 6 -13.84 7.32 -38.22
CA VAL A 6 -12.97 6.15 -38.07
C VAL A 6 -11.64 6.63 -37.51
N ASP A 7 -11.30 6.23 -36.28
CA ASP A 7 -10.04 6.59 -35.65
C ASP A 7 -9.21 5.36 -35.28
N LYS A 8 -7.88 5.51 -35.33
CA LYS A 8 -6.93 4.42 -35.05
C LYS A 8 -6.72 4.19 -33.54
N TYR A 9 -7.52 4.84 -32.70
CA TYR A 9 -7.33 4.81 -31.25
C TYR A 9 -8.03 3.60 -30.64
N LYS A 10 -7.56 3.22 -29.45
CA LYS A 10 -8.18 2.19 -28.63
C LYS A 10 -8.82 2.81 -27.40
N TYR A 11 -9.84 2.15 -26.89
CA TYR A 11 -10.62 2.61 -25.76
C TYR A 11 -10.53 1.63 -24.61
N THR A 12 -10.54 2.17 -23.40
CA THR A 12 -10.60 1.40 -22.16
C THR A 12 -11.76 1.91 -21.33
N LEU A 13 -12.48 0.99 -20.69
CA LEU A 13 -13.57 1.29 -19.78
C LEU A 13 -13.10 1.10 -18.34
N ILE A 14 -13.25 2.13 -17.50
CA ILE A 14 -12.87 2.07 -16.09
C ILE A 14 -13.91 2.80 -15.25
N SER A 15 -14.18 2.33 -14.03
CA SER A 15 -15.02 3.09 -13.10
C SER A 15 -14.33 4.40 -12.69
N LYS A 16 -15.11 5.48 -12.54
CA LYS A 16 -14.65 6.78 -12.01
C LYS A 16 -13.91 6.62 -10.69
N LYS A 17 -14.42 5.73 -9.84
CA LYS A 17 -13.83 5.44 -8.52
C LYS A 17 -12.42 4.84 -8.66
N ASN A 18 -12.22 3.87 -9.55
CA ASN A 18 -10.90 3.28 -9.75
C ASN A 18 -9.95 4.26 -10.42
N PHE A 19 -10.42 5.01 -11.42
CA PHE A 19 -9.61 6.03 -12.08
C PHE A 19 -9.10 7.09 -11.08
N THR A 20 -10.00 7.68 -10.29
CA THR A 20 -9.64 8.74 -9.33
C THR A 20 -8.77 8.24 -8.17
N ARG A 21 -8.92 6.98 -7.74
CA ARG A 21 -8.18 6.44 -6.59
C ARG A 21 -6.84 5.80 -6.95
N TYR A 22 -6.75 5.18 -8.12
CA TYR A 22 -5.65 4.29 -8.45
C TYR A 22 -4.93 4.68 -9.73
N ALA A 23 -5.60 5.33 -10.68
CA ALA A 23 -4.95 5.77 -11.90
C ALA A 23 -4.36 7.18 -11.75
N LEU A 24 -5.18 8.13 -11.30
CA LEU A 24 -4.81 9.55 -11.20
C LEU A 24 -3.62 9.81 -10.26
N PRO A 25 -3.58 9.27 -9.02
CA PRO A 25 -2.47 9.58 -8.11
C PRO A 25 -1.12 9.04 -8.58
N TYR A 26 -1.14 7.92 -9.32
CA TYR A 26 0.04 7.20 -9.81
C TYR A 26 0.38 7.50 -11.27
N GLU A 27 -0.47 8.29 -11.95
CA GLU A 27 -0.30 8.73 -13.35
C GLU A 27 -0.09 7.58 -14.34
N ILE A 28 -0.76 6.46 -14.07
CA ILE A 28 -0.73 5.24 -14.86
C ILE A 28 -2.12 4.62 -14.82
N ILE A 29 -2.53 3.86 -15.84
CA ILE A 29 -3.80 3.13 -15.83
C ILE A 29 -3.46 1.64 -15.66
N PRO A 30 -3.67 1.05 -14.47
CA PRO A 30 -3.52 -0.39 -14.27
C PRO A 30 -4.63 -1.11 -15.01
N VAL A 31 -4.28 -1.92 -16.01
CA VAL A 31 -5.25 -2.52 -16.92
C VAL A 31 -6.16 -3.53 -16.21
N PHE A 32 -5.67 -4.16 -15.14
CA PHE A 32 -6.48 -5.06 -14.31
C PHE A 32 -7.64 -4.35 -13.56
N LEU A 33 -7.63 -3.02 -13.47
CA LEU A 33 -8.73 -2.22 -12.90
C LEU A 33 -9.79 -1.83 -13.94
N CYS A 34 -9.58 -2.21 -15.20
CA CYS A 34 -10.43 -1.87 -16.33
C CYS A 34 -11.39 -3.04 -16.64
N ASP A 35 -12.59 -2.69 -17.06
CA ASP A 35 -13.62 -3.67 -17.43
C ASP A 35 -13.29 -4.24 -18.81
N LYS A 36 -13.55 -5.55 -19.00
CA LYS A 36 -13.41 -6.17 -20.32
C LYS A 36 -14.71 -6.03 -21.07
N VAL A 37 -14.62 -5.60 -22.32
CA VAL A 37 -15.77 -5.50 -23.22
C VAL A 37 -15.59 -6.53 -24.32
N ASN A 38 -16.52 -7.46 -24.45
CA ASN A 38 -16.40 -8.64 -25.31
C ASN A 38 -15.08 -9.41 -25.07
N GLY A 39 -14.66 -9.52 -23.80
CA GLY A 39 -13.40 -10.17 -23.42
C GLY A 39 -12.12 -9.35 -23.66
N HIS A 40 -12.22 -8.12 -24.20
CA HIS A 40 -11.09 -7.25 -24.52
C HIS A 40 -10.98 -6.05 -23.56
N LEU A 41 -9.76 -5.75 -23.09
CA LEU A 41 -9.45 -4.57 -22.25
C LEU A 41 -9.25 -3.28 -23.07
N LEU A 42 -8.76 -3.45 -24.30
CA LEU A 42 -8.64 -2.40 -25.30
C LEU A 42 -9.57 -2.75 -26.46
N PHE A 43 -10.54 -1.88 -26.73
CA PHE A 43 -11.53 -2.06 -27.78
C PHE A 43 -11.54 -0.87 -28.75
N ASP A 44 -12.22 -1.01 -29.88
CA ASP A 44 -12.30 0.03 -30.91
C ASP A 44 -13.55 0.92 -30.78
N SER A 45 -13.66 1.89 -31.68
CA SER A 45 -14.76 2.85 -31.70
C SER A 45 -16.11 2.22 -32.06
N GLU A 46 -16.15 1.10 -32.79
CA GLU A 46 -17.40 0.39 -33.11
C GLU A 46 -17.96 -0.32 -31.87
N ILE A 47 -17.09 -0.95 -31.08
CA ILE A 47 -17.47 -1.49 -29.77
C ILE A 47 -17.95 -0.38 -28.84
N LEU A 48 -17.26 0.77 -28.80
CA LEU A 48 -17.67 1.92 -27.98
C LEU A 48 -19.04 2.48 -28.39
N LYS A 49 -19.32 2.63 -29.69
CA LYS A 49 -20.64 3.05 -30.18
C LYS A 49 -21.73 2.08 -29.72
N SER A 50 -21.45 0.79 -29.77
CA SER A 50 -22.38 -0.28 -29.38
C SER A 50 -22.67 -0.28 -27.88
N LEU A 51 -21.63 -0.09 -27.05
CA LEU A 51 -21.78 0.08 -25.59
C LEU A 51 -22.75 1.21 -25.24
N ILE A 52 -22.63 2.34 -25.95
CA ILE A 52 -23.45 3.53 -25.71
C ILE A 52 -24.87 3.35 -26.25
N SER A 53 -25.03 2.83 -27.47
CA SER A 53 -26.37 2.64 -28.06
C SER A 53 -27.25 1.66 -27.27
N GLN A 54 -26.62 0.67 -26.63
CA GLN A 54 -27.28 -0.32 -25.79
C GLN A 54 -27.47 0.14 -24.34
N ASN A 55 -27.01 1.35 -23.97
CA ASN A 55 -27.04 1.89 -22.60
C ASN A 55 -26.40 0.95 -21.55
N LEU A 56 -25.29 0.30 -21.91
CA LEU A 56 -24.61 -0.66 -21.01
C LEU A 56 -23.64 0.00 -20.03
N ILE A 57 -23.33 1.28 -20.22
CA ILE A 57 -22.50 2.08 -19.34
C ILE A 57 -23.29 3.27 -18.80
N ASN A 58 -23.02 3.63 -17.55
CA ASN A 58 -23.70 4.71 -16.83
C ASN A 58 -22.68 5.77 -16.37
N ASP A 59 -23.17 6.79 -15.66
CA ASP A 59 -22.34 7.87 -15.14
C ASP A 59 -21.30 7.42 -14.10
N ASP A 60 -21.21 6.17 -13.68
CA ASP A 60 -20.09 5.70 -12.84
C ASP A 60 -18.84 5.36 -13.64
N TYR A 61 -18.91 5.40 -14.97
CA TYR A 61 -17.82 5.03 -15.86
C TYR A 61 -17.11 6.22 -16.50
N ILE A 62 -15.84 5.98 -16.86
CA ILE A 62 -15.03 6.82 -17.72
C ILE A 62 -14.55 5.96 -18.88
N VAL A 63 -14.62 6.53 -20.08
CA VAL A 63 -14.01 5.95 -21.28
C VAL A 63 -12.70 6.68 -21.53
N ILE A 64 -11.59 5.94 -21.54
CA ILE A 64 -10.27 6.51 -21.81
C ILE A 64 -9.89 6.18 -23.26
N LYS A 65 -9.53 7.21 -24.02
CA LYS A 65 -9.00 7.07 -25.38
C LYS A 65 -7.49 7.03 -25.35
N ASN A 66 -6.92 5.98 -25.91
CA ASN A 66 -5.51 5.65 -25.85
C ASN A 66 -4.90 5.54 -27.25
N SER A 67 -3.64 5.93 -27.40
CA SER A 67 -2.83 5.68 -28.60
C SER A 67 -2.07 4.36 -28.57
N CYS A 68 -2.11 3.60 -27.47
CA CYS A 68 -1.44 2.31 -27.38
C CYS A 68 -2.26 1.22 -28.11
N GLU A 69 -1.56 0.34 -28.82
CA GLU A 69 -2.17 -0.81 -29.51
C GLU A 69 -2.07 -2.11 -28.71
N ASN A 70 -1.21 -2.16 -27.68
CA ASN A 70 -0.88 -3.38 -26.95
C ASN A 70 -1.50 -3.43 -25.55
N ASN A 71 -1.91 -4.64 -25.13
CA ASN A 71 -2.30 -4.94 -23.75
C ASN A 71 -1.04 -5.09 -22.87
N SER A 72 -0.43 -3.99 -22.44
CA SER A 72 0.50 -4.01 -21.30
C SER A 72 -0.28 -4.10 -19.98
N GLN A 73 0.38 -4.52 -18.89
CA GLN A 73 -0.23 -4.51 -17.55
C GLN A 73 -0.63 -3.09 -17.10
N TYR A 74 0.05 -2.08 -17.65
CA TYR A 74 -0.11 -0.67 -17.32
C TYR A 74 -0.12 0.18 -18.60
N ILE A 75 -1.09 1.08 -18.75
CA ILE A 75 -1.14 2.08 -19.83
C ILE A 75 -0.61 3.42 -19.29
N SER A 76 0.29 4.04 -20.05
CA SER A 76 0.87 5.33 -19.68
C SER A 76 -0.13 6.48 -19.84
N PHE A 77 -0.09 7.46 -18.93
CA PHE A 77 -0.77 8.74 -19.17
C PHE A 77 -0.23 9.47 -20.41
N SER A 78 1.00 9.19 -20.88
CA SER A 78 1.49 9.69 -22.17
C SER A 78 0.74 9.11 -23.38
N ASP A 79 0.19 7.90 -23.23
CA ASP A 79 -0.60 7.22 -24.25
C ASP A 79 -2.07 7.65 -24.21
N MET A 80 -2.52 8.24 -23.10
CA MET A 80 -3.86 8.80 -22.95
C MET A 80 -4.02 10.06 -23.82
N LYS A 81 -5.01 10.05 -24.71
CA LYS A 81 -5.37 11.18 -25.58
C LYS A 81 -6.59 11.95 -25.11
N GLY A 82 -7.41 11.30 -24.28
CA GLY A 82 -8.44 11.98 -23.53
C GLY A 82 -9.25 11.03 -22.67
N ILE A 83 -9.98 11.61 -21.73
CA ILE A 83 -10.98 10.90 -20.93
C ILE A 83 -12.36 11.43 -21.30
N TYR A 84 -13.34 10.54 -21.35
CA TYR A 84 -14.67 10.90 -21.76
C TYR A 84 -15.74 10.40 -20.79
N PHE A 85 -16.68 11.29 -20.51
CA PHE A 85 -17.81 11.10 -19.61
C PHE A 85 -19.11 10.96 -20.41
N LEU A 86 -20.14 10.36 -19.82
CA LEU A 86 -21.43 10.17 -20.49
C LEU A 86 -22.34 11.39 -20.38
N SER A 87 -22.13 12.26 -19.41
CA SER A 87 -22.93 13.47 -19.18
C SER A 87 -22.05 14.67 -18.87
N GLN A 88 -22.58 15.87 -19.12
CA GLN A 88 -21.92 17.13 -18.77
C GLN A 88 -21.80 17.27 -17.25
N ASP A 89 -22.85 16.96 -16.50
CA ASP A 89 -22.84 16.98 -15.03
C ASP A 89 -21.70 16.12 -14.46
N SER A 90 -21.45 14.96 -15.05
CA SER A 90 -20.35 14.08 -14.66
C SER A 90 -18.97 14.68 -14.89
N LEU A 91 -18.80 15.42 -16.00
CA LEU A 91 -17.56 16.11 -16.34
C LEU A 91 -17.35 17.32 -15.41
N ASP A 92 -18.41 18.08 -15.14
CA ASP A 92 -18.36 19.25 -14.26
C ASP A 92 -18.01 18.83 -12.83
N LEU A 93 -18.65 17.78 -12.31
CA LEU A 93 -18.29 17.18 -11.01
C LEU A 93 -16.85 16.66 -10.97
N PHE A 94 -16.31 16.21 -12.10
CA PHE A 94 -14.91 15.82 -12.18
C PHE A 94 -13.99 17.03 -12.06
N TYR A 95 -14.32 18.16 -12.67
CA TYR A 95 -13.53 19.39 -12.55
C TYR A 95 -13.69 20.11 -11.21
N GLU A 96 -14.87 20.06 -10.61
CA GLU A 96 -15.13 20.65 -9.28
C GLU A 96 -14.41 19.90 -8.16
N ARG A 97 -14.15 18.61 -8.35
CA ARG A 97 -13.32 17.84 -7.42
C ARG A 97 -11.90 18.39 -7.46
N SER A 98 -11.49 19.03 -6.38
CA SER A 98 -10.10 19.40 -6.15
C SER A 98 -9.29 18.14 -5.87
N TYR A 99 -8.39 17.77 -6.79
CA TYR A 99 -7.42 16.69 -6.59
C TYR A 99 -6.11 17.29 -6.10
N GLU A 100 -5.68 16.87 -4.91
CA GLU A 100 -4.45 17.39 -4.31
C GLU A 100 -3.21 17.00 -5.13
N ASN A 101 -3.23 15.77 -5.67
CA ASN A 101 -2.07 15.09 -6.21
C ASN A 101 -1.86 15.27 -7.72
N TYR A 102 -2.84 15.82 -8.44
CA TYR A 102 -2.77 15.89 -9.90
C TYR A 102 -3.52 17.11 -10.44
N ASP A 103 -2.92 17.80 -11.40
CA ASP A 103 -3.56 18.92 -12.08
C ASP A 103 -4.43 18.42 -13.23
N ILE A 104 -5.72 18.30 -12.98
CA ILE A 104 -6.70 17.84 -13.96
C ILE A 104 -6.86 18.77 -15.17
N SER A 105 -6.38 20.02 -15.11
CA SER A 105 -6.39 20.92 -16.26
C SER A 105 -5.47 20.42 -17.39
N LEU A 106 -4.51 19.54 -17.06
CA LEU A 106 -3.62 18.90 -18.02
C LEU A 106 -4.31 17.77 -18.80
N ILE A 107 -5.48 17.31 -18.36
CA ILE A 107 -6.21 16.22 -19.00
C ILE A 107 -7.17 16.79 -20.04
N ASN A 108 -7.03 16.32 -21.28
CA ASN A 108 -8.05 16.49 -22.29
C ASN A 108 -9.30 15.67 -21.91
N ALA A 109 -10.31 16.31 -21.35
CA ALA A 109 -11.56 15.67 -20.97
C ALA A 109 -12.75 16.20 -21.78
N GLY A 110 -13.78 15.38 -21.95
CA GLY A 110 -15.01 15.80 -22.61
C GLY A 110 -16.18 14.86 -22.42
N VAL A 111 -17.31 15.20 -23.02
CA VAL A 111 -18.50 14.33 -23.04
C VAL A 111 -18.52 13.51 -24.33
N ILE A 112 -18.95 12.26 -24.24
CA ILE A 112 -19.21 11.44 -25.42
C ILE A 112 -20.52 11.90 -26.05
N ASN A 113 -20.45 12.44 -27.28
CA ASN A 113 -21.63 12.88 -27.99
C ASN A 113 -21.97 11.82 -29.02
N VAL A 114 -23.12 11.16 -28.83
CA VAL A 114 -23.59 10.17 -29.78
C VAL A 114 -25.02 10.47 -30.17
N SER A 115 -25.19 10.94 -31.40
CA SER A 115 -26.46 10.87 -32.11
C SER A 115 -26.75 9.39 -32.36
N LYS A 116 -27.63 8.79 -31.53
CA LYS A 116 -28.14 7.41 -31.56
C LYS A 116 -27.58 6.55 -32.71
N PRO A 117 -26.45 5.85 -32.53
CA PRO A 117 -25.97 4.94 -33.55
C PRO A 117 -26.79 3.66 -33.46
N GLU A 118 -27.33 3.21 -34.58
CA GLU A 118 -27.80 1.84 -34.70
C GLU A 118 -26.57 0.92 -34.67
N SER A 119 -26.57 -0.08 -33.80
CA SER A 119 -25.53 -1.12 -33.76
C SER A 119 -26.17 -2.49 -33.60
N ASN A 120 -25.62 -3.46 -34.32
CA ASN A 120 -26.01 -4.86 -34.29
C ASN A 120 -24.98 -5.77 -33.58
N ILE A 121 -23.95 -5.19 -32.94
CA ILE A 121 -22.92 -5.95 -32.23
C ILE A 121 -23.45 -6.26 -30.83
N ASP A 122 -23.59 -7.54 -30.47
CA ASP A 122 -23.91 -7.92 -29.09
C ASP A 122 -22.70 -7.63 -28.17
N ILE A 123 -22.97 -7.01 -27.02
CA ILE A 123 -21.92 -6.52 -26.11
C ILE A 123 -22.06 -7.17 -24.74
N THR A 124 -20.96 -7.74 -24.25
CA THR A 124 -20.81 -8.21 -22.87
C THR A 124 -19.76 -7.37 -22.13
N ILE A 125 -19.99 -7.17 -20.83
CA ILE A 125 -19.06 -6.47 -19.94
C ILE A 125 -18.68 -7.40 -18.78
N ASP A 126 -17.41 -7.74 -18.67
CA ASP A 126 -16.86 -8.38 -17.48
C ASP A 126 -16.26 -7.30 -16.58
N VAL A 127 -16.97 -6.98 -15.50
CA VAL A 127 -16.56 -5.94 -14.55
C VAL A 127 -15.27 -6.36 -13.83
N ALA A 128 -14.32 -5.43 -13.72
CA ALA A 128 -13.08 -5.65 -13.00
C ALA A 128 -13.36 -6.06 -11.54
N LYS A 129 -12.55 -6.97 -11.01
CA LYS A 129 -12.67 -7.37 -9.60
C LYS A 129 -12.44 -6.15 -8.70
N LYS A 130 -13.18 -6.08 -7.60
CA LYS A 130 -12.90 -5.12 -6.53
C LYS A 130 -11.55 -5.47 -5.92
N ILE A 131 -10.71 -4.47 -5.76
CA ILE A 131 -9.37 -4.61 -5.18
C ILE A 131 -9.33 -3.86 -3.85
N ASP A 132 -8.70 -4.49 -2.86
CA ASP A 132 -8.45 -3.87 -1.58
C ASP A 132 -7.46 -2.72 -1.73
N ARG A 133 -7.74 -1.59 -1.07
CA ARG A 133 -6.89 -0.40 -1.21
C ARG A 133 -5.48 -0.67 -0.69
N ASN A 134 -5.35 -1.42 0.42
CA ASN A 134 -4.05 -1.67 1.02
C ASN A 134 -3.24 -2.63 0.15
N GLU A 135 -3.89 -3.67 -0.41
CA GLU A 135 -3.25 -4.58 -1.37
C GLU A 135 -2.68 -3.81 -2.58
N PHE A 136 -3.47 -2.92 -3.18
CA PHE A 136 -3.00 -2.08 -4.28
C PHE A 136 -1.83 -1.17 -3.86
N VAL A 137 -1.94 -0.52 -2.69
CA VAL A 137 -0.87 0.36 -2.20
C VAL A 137 0.42 -0.42 -1.96
N ASP A 138 0.34 -1.64 -1.42
CA ASP A 138 1.51 -2.52 -1.20
C ASP A 138 2.17 -2.89 -2.52
N GLU A 139 1.37 -3.30 -3.53
CA GLU A 139 1.87 -3.65 -4.86
C GLU A 139 2.61 -2.47 -5.53
N MET A 140 2.08 -1.25 -5.39
CA MET A 140 2.64 -0.07 -6.03
C MET A 140 3.78 0.59 -5.23
N ALA A 141 3.92 0.28 -3.94
CA ALA A 141 4.73 1.04 -3.00
C ALA A 141 6.20 1.21 -3.45
N LEU A 142 6.84 0.12 -3.89
CA LEU A 142 8.25 0.19 -4.28
C LEU A 142 8.45 1.02 -5.56
N LYS A 143 7.59 0.83 -6.56
CA LYS A 143 7.65 1.57 -7.83
C LYS A 143 7.41 3.06 -7.59
N ASP A 144 6.42 3.38 -6.75
CA ASP A 144 6.08 4.74 -6.37
C ASP A 144 7.21 5.42 -5.55
N ALA A 145 7.86 4.67 -4.65
CA ALA A 145 9.05 5.12 -3.93
C ALA A 145 10.23 5.38 -4.85
N VAL A 146 10.51 4.48 -5.80
CA VAL A 146 11.58 4.67 -6.80
C VAL A 146 11.32 5.94 -7.62
N LEU A 147 10.08 6.14 -8.06
CA LEU A 147 9.68 7.34 -8.79
C LEU A 147 9.90 8.62 -7.97
N ARG A 148 9.61 8.60 -6.67
CA ARG A 148 9.86 9.74 -5.77
C ARG A 148 11.32 10.17 -5.79
N ILE A 149 12.25 9.22 -5.68
CA ILE A 149 13.68 9.52 -5.65
C ILE A 149 14.19 9.95 -7.01
N ILE A 150 13.75 9.29 -8.09
CA ILE A 150 14.08 9.72 -9.44
C ILE A 150 13.60 11.14 -9.68
N PHE A 151 12.35 11.46 -9.31
CA PHE A 151 11.76 12.77 -9.45
C PHE A 151 12.59 13.85 -8.73
N LYS A 152 12.96 13.61 -7.47
CA LYS A 152 13.81 14.52 -6.69
C LYS A 152 15.20 14.70 -7.31
N LYS A 153 15.84 13.61 -7.75
CA LYS A 153 17.15 13.68 -8.40
C LYS A 153 17.09 14.43 -9.72
N ILE A 154 15.99 14.30 -10.46
CA ILE A 154 15.73 15.10 -11.64
C ILE A 154 15.67 16.55 -11.22
N GLN A 155 14.79 16.97 -10.30
CA GLN A 155 14.68 18.37 -9.88
C GLN A 155 16.03 19.03 -9.49
N ASN A 156 16.97 18.25 -8.95
CA ASN A 156 18.25 18.76 -8.45
C ASN A 156 19.45 18.65 -9.42
N ASN A 157 19.35 17.97 -10.57
CA ASN A 157 20.50 17.67 -11.46
C ASN A 157 20.22 17.92 -12.96
N SER A 158 21.24 17.78 -13.81
CA SER A 158 21.10 17.78 -15.28
C SER A 158 20.26 16.59 -15.77
N HIS A 159 19.01 16.87 -16.12
CA HIS A 159 17.89 15.91 -16.28
C HIS A 159 18.06 14.89 -17.43
N ASP A 160 18.70 15.29 -18.53
CA ASP A 160 18.77 14.47 -19.76
C ASP A 160 19.72 13.28 -19.63
N ALA A 161 20.84 13.44 -18.94
CA ALA A 161 21.79 12.35 -18.74
C ALA A 161 21.21 11.29 -17.80
N TYR A 162 20.58 11.73 -16.70
CA TYR A 162 20.05 10.82 -15.69
C TYR A 162 18.87 9.99 -16.21
N SER A 163 17.97 10.60 -16.98
CA SER A 163 16.83 9.88 -17.56
C SER A 163 17.23 8.82 -18.60
N LYS A 164 18.28 9.08 -19.39
CA LYS A 164 18.84 8.10 -20.34
C LYS A 164 19.43 6.89 -19.59
N ILE A 165 20.25 7.14 -18.57
CA ILE A 165 20.89 6.07 -17.78
C ILE A 165 19.83 5.20 -17.08
N ILE A 166 18.73 5.79 -16.60
CA ILE A 166 17.63 5.02 -16.01
C ILE A 166 16.99 4.09 -17.04
N LYS A 167 16.76 4.57 -18.27
CA LYS A 167 16.11 3.81 -19.34
C LYS A 167 16.97 2.67 -19.92
N GLU A 168 18.24 2.61 -19.54
CA GLU A 168 19.14 1.50 -19.86
C GLU A 168 19.05 0.35 -18.85
N LYS A 169 18.28 0.48 -17.76
CA LYS A 169 18.22 -0.52 -16.68
C LYS A 169 17.06 -1.49 -16.84
N GLU A 170 17.34 -2.78 -16.89
CA GLU A 170 16.32 -3.79 -17.19
C GLU A 170 15.44 -4.14 -15.98
N SER A 171 15.69 -3.54 -14.82
CA SER A 171 14.97 -3.87 -13.59
C SER A 171 15.04 -2.78 -12.51
N LEU A 172 14.09 -2.82 -11.56
CA LEU A 172 14.08 -1.88 -10.42
C LEU A 172 15.34 -1.99 -9.56
N SER A 173 15.89 -3.19 -9.41
CA SER A 173 17.07 -3.41 -8.57
C SER A 173 18.32 -2.77 -9.14
N GLU A 174 18.49 -2.79 -10.45
CA GLU A 174 19.58 -2.07 -11.12
C GLU A 174 19.43 -0.56 -10.98
N ILE A 175 18.20 -0.05 -11.06
CA ILE A 175 17.90 1.37 -10.81
C ILE A 175 18.23 1.74 -9.36
N LEU A 176 17.84 0.91 -8.38
CA LEU A 176 18.15 1.17 -6.98
C LEU A 176 19.65 1.14 -6.71
N LYS A 177 20.40 0.20 -7.31
CA LYS A 177 21.87 0.16 -7.24
C LYS A 177 22.50 1.41 -7.85
N LEU A 178 21.95 1.92 -8.95
CA LEU A 178 22.38 3.19 -9.54
C LEU A 178 22.05 4.39 -8.63
N ILE A 179 20.87 4.42 -8.03
CA ILE A 179 20.43 5.51 -7.14
C ILE A 179 21.31 5.58 -5.90
N PHE A 180 21.63 4.42 -5.30
CA PHE A 180 22.34 4.31 -4.03
C PHE A 180 23.81 3.89 -4.18
N SER A 181 24.38 3.97 -5.38
CA SER A 181 25.74 3.54 -5.66
C SER A 181 26.73 4.21 -4.71
N ASN A 182 27.51 3.40 -4.01
CA ASN A 182 28.62 3.83 -3.17
C ASN A 182 29.88 3.03 -3.56
N SER A 183 31.07 3.56 -3.29
CA SER A 183 32.34 2.84 -3.42
C SER A 183 32.35 1.55 -2.58
N ASN A 184 31.61 1.55 -1.46
CA ASN A 184 31.39 0.39 -0.63
C ASN A 184 30.13 -0.39 -1.10
N SER A 185 30.33 -1.61 -1.61
CA SER A 185 29.26 -2.49 -2.08
C SER A 185 28.33 -2.96 -0.95
N ILE A 186 28.86 -3.17 0.26
CA ILE A 186 28.12 -3.58 1.45
C ILE A 186 27.14 -2.48 1.86
N GLU A 187 27.62 -1.23 1.90
CA GLU A 187 26.74 -0.07 2.15
C GLU A 187 25.69 0.11 1.07
N THR A 188 26.05 -0.10 -0.21
CA THR A 188 25.09 -0.04 -1.31
C THR A 188 23.97 -1.05 -1.12
N GLU A 189 24.31 -2.29 -0.74
CA GLU A 189 23.31 -3.33 -0.43
C GLU A 189 22.41 -2.90 0.74
N MET A 190 22.98 -2.45 1.86
CA MET A 190 22.22 -1.96 3.02
C MET A 190 21.26 -0.82 2.65
N ARG A 191 21.72 0.16 1.87
CA ARG A 191 20.89 1.29 1.39
C ARG A 191 19.71 0.79 0.57
N VAL A 192 19.96 -0.09 -0.41
CA VAL A 192 18.91 -0.63 -1.28
C VAL A 192 17.88 -1.42 -0.49
N ILE A 193 18.31 -2.28 0.43
CA ILE A 193 17.39 -3.09 1.23
C ILE A 193 16.58 -2.20 2.17
N PHE A 194 17.23 -1.26 2.87
CA PHE A 194 16.53 -0.38 3.80
C PHE A 194 15.53 0.53 3.10
N PHE A 195 15.86 1.02 1.89
CA PHE A 195 14.93 1.76 1.04
C PHE A 195 13.66 0.96 0.71
N LYS A 196 13.81 -0.31 0.29
CA LYS A 196 12.68 -1.20 0.01
C LYS A 196 11.81 -1.46 1.24
N ILE A 197 12.44 -1.53 2.41
CA ILE A 197 11.71 -1.66 3.66
C ILE A 197 10.96 -0.37 3.98
N CYS A 198 11.56 0.80 3.78
CA CYS A 198 10.86 2.07 3.97
C CYS A 198 9.64 2.20 3.05
N SER A 199 9.71 1.75 1.80
CA SER A 199 8.55 1.73 0.91
C SER A 199 7.47 0.75 1.36
N LYS A 200 7.85 -0.40 1.90
CA LYS A 200 6.89 -1.38 2.47
C LYS A 200 6.20 -0.85 3.72
N TYR A 201 6.95 -0.29 4.66
CA TYR A 201 6.44 0.37 5.88
C TYR A 201 6.12 1.85 5.62
N ASN A 202 5.34 2.07 4.56
CA ASN A 202 4.88 3.40 4.16
C ASN A 202 3.91 4.00 5.18
N VAL A 203 3.46 5.22 4.90
CA VAL A 203 2.56 5.95 5.80
C VAL A 203 1.19 5.29 6.04
N VAL A 204 0.75 4.39 5.14
CA VAL A 204 -0.50 3.64 5.30
C VAL A 204 -0.33 2.46 6.25
N PHE A 205 0.78 1.73 6.15
CA PHE A 205 1.04 0.54 6.98
C PHE A 205 1.64 0.87 8.36
N GLY A 206 2.11 2.10 8.55
CA GLY A 206 2.64 2.58 9.82
C GLY A 206 4.13 2.28 10.00
N TRP A 207 4.66 2.65 11.18
CA TRP A 207 6.09 2.55 11.50
C TRP A 207 6.29 1.83 12.83
N ASN A 208 6.79 0.59 12.77
CA ASN A 208 7.25 -0.15 13.94
C ASN A 208 8.74 -0.46 13.79
N ALA A 209 9.57 0.22 14.56
CA ALA A 209 11.02 0.11 14.46
C ALA A 209 11.53 -1.33 14.73
N LEU A 210 10.91 -2.07 15.64
CA LEU A 210 11.32 -3.45 15.94
C LEU A 210 11.02 -4.40 14.79
N ASP A 211 9.83 -4.30 14.20
CA ASP A 211 9.45 -5.13 13.05
C ASP A 211 10.30 -4.82 11.83
N LEU A 212 10.61 -3.53 11.63
CA LEU A 212 11.50 -3.06 10.57
C LEU A 212 12.89 -3.67 10.68
N ILE A 213 13.50 -3.61 11.87
CA ILE A 213 14.83 -4.17 12.11
C ILE A 213 14.85 -5.67 11.87
N LYS A 214 13.82 -6.40 12.32
CA LYS A 214 13.69 -7.83 12.07
C LYS A 214 13.59 -8.14 10.57
N ASP A 215 12.81 -7.34 9.82
CA ASP A 215 12.70 -7.51 8.36
C ASP A 215 14.03 -7.17 7.66
N PHE A 216 14.76 -6.15 8.14
CA PHE A 216 16.06 -5.77 7.62
C PHE A 216 17.10 -6.87 7.81
N GLN A 217 17.24 -7.40 9.04
CA GLN A 217 18.14 -8.50 9.36
C GLN A 217 17.92 -9.75 8.49
N LYS A 218 16.66 -10.04 8.16
CA LYS A 218 16.28 -11.19 7.31
C LYS A 218 16.68 -11.01 5.84
N ARG A 219 16.78 -9.77 5.37
CA ARG A 219 16.98 -9.46 3.93
C ARG A 219 18.42 -9.16 3.56
N VAL A 220 19.25 -8.71 4.50
CA VAL A 220 20.67 -8.48 4.26
C VAL A 220 21.43 -9.79 4.07
N SER A 221 22.50 -9.75 3.29
CA SER A 221 23.43 -10.87 3.08
C SER A 221 24.06 -11.35 4.39
N GLU A 222 24.55 -12.60 4.37
CA GLU A 222 25.27 -13.20 5.49
C GLU A 222 26.52 -12.39 5.86
N GLU A 223 27.25 -11.87 4.87
CA GLU A 223 28.40 -10.97 5.05
C GLU A 223 28.05 -9.73 5.89
N ILE A 224 26.92 -9.06 5.60
CA ILE A 224 26.44 -7.94 6.41
C ILE A 224 26.05 -8.42 7.81
N ARG A 225 25.27 -9.51 7.88
CA ARG A 225 24.68 -10.01 9.12
C ARG A 225 25.74 -10.39 10.15
N GLU A 226 26.85 -10.96 9.71
CA GLU A 226 27.96 -11.37 10.56
C GLU A 226 28.98 -10.24 10.81
N SER A 227 28.87 -9.11 10.10
CA SER A 227 29.80 -8.01 10.28
C SER A 227 29.70 -7.40 11.69
N ASN A 228 30.87 -7.18 12.30
CA ASN A 228 30.96 -6.57 13.63
C ASN A 228 30.27 -5.20 13.71
N GLU A 229 30.29 -4.44 12.61
CA GLU A 229 29.68 -3.12 12.55
C GLU A 229 28.15 -3.22 12.58
N PHE A 230 27.57 -4.12 11.79
CA PHE A 230 26.13 -4.35 11.77
C PHE A 230 25.61 -4.90 13.11
N LEU A 231 26.30 -5.87 13.71
CA LEU A 231 25.92 -6.43 15.02
C LEU A 231 25.92 -5.36 16.12
N LYS A 232 26.93 -4.48 16.14
CA LYS A 232 26.97 -3.33 17.07
C LYS A 232 25.85 -2.35 16.81
N TRP A 233 25.53 -2.07 15.54
CA TRP A 233 24.42 -1.20 15.18
C TRP A 233 23.08 -1.77 15.66
N ILE A 234 22.84 -3.07 15.48
CA ILE A 234 21.64 -3.75 16.01
C ILE A 234 21.54 -3.60 17.53
N GLU A 235 22.63 -3.81 18.26
CA GLU A 235 22.66 -3.63 19.72
C GLU A 235 22.30 -2.19 20.10
N VAL A 236 22.94 -1.21 19.48
CA VAL A 236 22.71 0.23 19.73
C VAL A 236 21.27 0.62 19.46
N VAL A 237 20.73 0.26 18.29
CA VAL A 237 19.37 0.61 17.90
C VAL A 237 18.34 -0.08 18.80
N THR A 238 18.57 -1.33 19.20
CA THR A 238 17.68 -2.03 20.12
C THR A 238 17.63 -1.34 21.48
N LYS A 239 18.78 -0.91 22.01
CA LYS A 239 18.85 -0.13 23.27
C LYS A 239 18.05 1.16 23.19
N ILE A 240 18.22 1.92 22.09
CA ILE A 240 17.49 3.18 21.90
C ILE A 240 15.98 2.95 21.84
N ILE A 241 15.53 1.94 21.10
CA ILE A 241 14.10 1.62 20.99
C ILE A 241 13.50 1.21 22.35
N ASN A 242 14.30 0.57 23.20
CA ASN A 242 13.90 0.21 24.57
C ASN A 242 14.00 1.38 25.57
N GLY A 243 14.35 2.59 25.11
CA GLY A 243 14.40 3.81 25.93
C GLY A 243 15.71 3.98 26.71
N GLU A 244 16.75 3.22 26.38
CA GLU A 244 18.07 3.40 26.99
C GLU A 244 18.78 4.64 26.41
N ASN A 245 19.53 5.34 27.27
CA ASN A 245 20.28 6.52 26.85
C ASN A 245 21.57 6.10 26.15
N VAL A 246 21.62 6.27 24.83
CA VAL A 246 22.80 5.99 24.01
C VAL A 246 23.24 7.28 23.32
N ASN A 247 24.53 7.60 23.42
CA ASN A 247 25.09 8.75 22.72
C ASN A 247 25.24 8.44 21.22
N LEU A 248 24.56 9.20 20.37
CA LEU A 248 24.58 9.01 18.93
C LEU A 248 25.25 10.17 18.21
N LEU A 249 26.09 9.84 17.25
CA LEU A 249 26.71 10.79 16.34
C LEU A 249 26.06 10.62 14.97
N PHE A 250 25.52 11.72 14.42
CA PHE A 250 24.89 11.77 13.11
C PHE A 250 25.69 12.61 12.10
N ASP A 251 26.98 12.85 12.37
CA ASP A 251 27.89 13.48 11.42
C ASP A 251 28.29 12.52 10.28
N ASP A 252 29.01 13.04 9.27
CA ASP A 252 29.44 12.26 8.10
C ASP A 252 30.73 11.44 8.35
N SER A 253 31.25 11.38 9.58
CA SER A 253 32.38 10.52 9.91
C SER A 253 31.93 9.06 10.10
N GLY A 254 32.65 8.09 9.54
CA GLY A 254 32.29 6.67 9.69
C GLY A 254 31.15 6.22 8.78
N ASN A 255 30.33 5.27 9.24
CA ASN A 255 29.31 4.63 8.40
C ASN A 255 28.02 5.47 8.30
N ILE A 256 27.97 6.26 7.23
CA ILE A 256 26.87 7.16 6.87
C ILE A 256 25.55 6.39 6.73
N THR A 257 25.59 5.19 6.15
CA THR A 257 24.39 4.37 5.92
C THR A 257 23.68 4.00 7.22
N LEU A 258 24.40 3.42 8.17
CA LEU A 258 23.82 2.98 9.45
C LEU A 258 23.35 4.17 10.30
N ARG A 259 24.05 5.30 10.24
CA ARG A 259 23.63 6.55 10.89
C ARG A 259 22.35 7.10 10.29
N ALA A 260 22.27 7.14 8.96
CA ALA A 260 21.07 7.59 8.25
C ALA A 260 19.86 6.69 8.56
N MET A 261 20.06 5.37 8.58
CA MET A 261 19.03 4.40 8.98
C MET A 261 18.57 4.63 10.43
N THR A 262 19.50 4.85 11.35
CA THR A 262 19.18 5.15 12.76
C THR A 262 18.34 6.42 12.87
N LEU A 263 18.73 7.47 12.14
CA LEU A 263 18.02 8.75 12.18
C LEU A 263 16.56 8.59 11.69
N VAL A 264 16.33 7.80 10.65
CA VAL A 264 15.00 7.49 10.09
C VAL A 264 14.18 6.62 11.03
N LEU A 265 14.79 5.62 11.67
CA LEU A 265 14.14 4.78 12.67
C LEU A 265 13.52 5.59 13.80
N LEU A 266 14.23 6.63 14.25
CA LEU A 266 13.81 7.52 15.32
C LEU A 266 12.89 8.64 14.82
N ASN A 267 13.07 9.10 13.58
CA ASN A 267 12.39 10.24 13.00
C ASN A 267 11.86 9.90 11.60
N PRO A 268 10.75 9.14 11.50
CA PRO A 268 10.27 8.63 10.21
C PRO A 268 9.48 9.68 9.40
N GLN A 269 9.54 10.96 9.77
CA GLN A 269 8.82 12.07 9.13
C GLN A 269 9.80 13.17 8.71
N LEU A 270 9.56 13.76 7.53
CA LEU A 270 10.49 14.71 6.93
C LEU A 270 10.62 15.99 7.75
N ASP A 271 9.49 16.53 8.24
CA ASP A 271 9.47 17.74 9.07
C ASP A 271 10.31 17.59 10.35
N HIS A 272 10.33 16.38 10.94
CA HIS A 272 11.16 16.11 12.10
C HIS A 272 12.65 16.14 11.74
N LEU A 273 13.04 15.54 10.61
CA LEU A 273 14.41 15.61 10.12
C LEU A 273 14.84 17.06 9.81
N GLU A 274 13.99 17.83 9.14
CA GLU A 274 14.24 19.24 8.85
C GLU A 274 14.43 20.06 10.12
N ASN A 275 13.55 19.86 11.11
CA ASN A 275 13.64 20.55 12.39
C ASN A 275 14.92 20.17 13.15
N LEU A 276 15.32 18.90 13.12
CA LEU A 276 16.57 18.45 13.72
C LEU A 276 17.79 19.07 13.02
N LYS A 277 17.78 19.17 11.68
CA LYS A 277 18.87 19.79 10.91
C LYS A 277 18.96 21.31 11.16
N ARG A 278 17.83 21.99 11.36
CA ARG A 278 17.78 23.43 11.66
C ARG A 278 18.16 23.74 13.12
N ASN A 279 17.90 22.83 14.06
CA ASN A 279 18.20 23.02 15.47
C ASN A 279 19.68 22.67 15.77
N SER A 280 20.46 23.66 16.20
CA SER A 280 21.92 23.60 16.35
C SER A 280 22.46 22.63 17.41
N SER A 281 21.61 21.93 18.17
CA SER A 281 22.04 21.05 19.26
C SER A 281 22.53 19.68 18.78
N LEU A 282 22.14 19.24 17.58
CA LEU A 282 22.57 17.98 16.97
C LEU A 282 23.24 18.30 15.62
N SER A 283 24.56 18.12 15.54
CA SER A 283 25.28 18.25 14.28
C SER A 283 25.00 17.03 13.41
N ILE A 284 24.06 17.16 12.48
CA ILE A 284 23.79 16.15 11.46
C ILE A 284 24.64 16.48 10.23
N GLY A 285 25.39 15.51 9.72
CA GLY A 285 26.15 15.62 8.47
C GLY A 285 25.24 15.82 7.25
N ASP A 286 25.79 16.30 6.15
CA ASP A 286 24.99 16.56 4.94
C ASP A 286 24.67 15.26 4.20
N GLU A 287 25.61 14.31 4.15
CA GLU A 287 25.38 13.03 3.49
C GLU A 287 24.43 12.15 4.30
N VAL A 288 24.60 12.09 5.62
CA VAL A 288 23.67 11.40 6.54
C VAL A 288 22.27 11.97 6.39
N TYR A 289 22.13 13.30 6.41
CA TYR A 289 20.83 13.97 6.29
C TYR A 289 20.16 13.68 4.95
N GLN A 290 20.89 13.81 3.85
CA GLN A 290 20.36 13.59 2.51
C GLN A 290 19.88 12.14 2.32
N LEU A 291 20.67 11.17 2.78
CA LEU A 291 20.31 9.76 2.71
C LEU A 291 19.09 9.43 3.60
N SER A 292 19.01 10.02 4.81
CA SER A 292 17.82 9.90 5.66
C SER A 292 16.58 10.50 5.00
N CYS A 293 16.70 11.64 4.33
CA CYS A 293 15.58 12.22 3.59
C CYS A 293 15.10 11.28 2.48
N ASP A 294 16.02 10.68 1.71
CA ASP A 294 15.67 9.72 0.65
C ASP A 294 14.93 8.49 1.22
N PHE A 295 15.36 7.98 2.39
CA PHE A 295 14.65 6.89 3.08
C PHE A 295 13.27 7.29 3.61
N VAL A 296 13.12 8.47 4.20
CA VAL A 296 11.80 8.97 4.64
C VAL A 296 10.88 9.16 3.45
N GLU A 297 11.36 9.75 2.36
CA GLU A 297 10.56 9.98 1.15
C GLU A 297 10.12 8.68 0.48
N ALA A 298 10.90 7.61 0.59
CA ALA A 298 10.48 6.27 0.16
C ALA A 298 9.17 5.82 0.81
N ARG A 299 8.87 6.28 2.05
CA ARG A 299 7.62 5.97 2.76
C ARG A 299 6.40 6.71 2.23
N PHE A 300 6.61 7.82 1.54
CA PHE A 300 5.52 8.61 0.96
C PHE A 300 5.36 8.31 -0.52
N GLY A 301 6.44 8.01 -1.25
CA GLY A 301 6.34 7.77 -2.70
C GLY A 301 5.95 9.01 -3.49
N TYR A 302 5.90 8.87 -4.82
CA TYR A 302 5.59 9.97 -5.73
C TYR A 302 4.10 10.34 -5.67
N SER A 303 3.22 9.35 -5.50
CA SER A 303 1.77 9.51 -5.45
C SER A 303 1.25 10.43 -4.32
N PHE A 304 2.07 10.67 -3.30
CA PHE A 304 1.75 11.58 -2.19
C PHE A 304 2.14 13.04 -2.45
N LEU A 305 2.89 13.33 -3.50
CA LEU A 305 3.16 14.71 -3.87
C LEU A 305 1.89 15.40 -4.35
N ASN A 306 1.71 16.65 -3.94
CA ASN A 306 0.68 17.49 -4.52
C ASN A 306 1.08 17.96 -5.93
N TYR A 307 0.10 18.40 -6.73
CA TYR A 307 0.33 18.76 -8.13
C TYR A 307 1.38 19.88 -8.31
N LYS A 308 1.48 20.80 -7.33
CA LYS A 308 2.49 21.88 -7.35
C LYS A 308 3.90 21.34 -7.09
N GLN A 309 4.03 20.36 -6.20
CA GLN A 309 5.30 19.70 -5.92
C GLN A 309 5.76 18.84 -7.11
N ARG A 310 4.80 18.32 -7.90
CA ARG A 310 5.05 17.57 -9.14
C ARG A 310 5.37 18.46 -10.34
N ASP A 311 5.21 19.77 -10.21
CA ASP A 311 5.42 20.70 -11.31
C ASP A 311 6.89 20.69 -11.75
N LEU A 312 7.11 20.23 -12.98
CA LEU A 312 8.40 20.21 -13.66
C LEU A 312 8.46 21.23 -14.80
N THR A 313 7.60 22.24 -14.82
CA THR A 313 7.60 23.30 -15.87
C THR A 313 8.94 24.01 -16.02
N ASN A 314 9.77 24.04 -14.98
CA ASN A 314 11.13 24.56 -15.03
C ASN A 314 12.13 23.66 -15.79
N VAL A 315 11.75 22.41 -16.06
CA VAL A 315 12.54 21.42 -16.81
C VAL A 315 11.97 21.33 -18.24
N LYS A 316 12.47 22.19 -19.13
CA LYS A 316 12.01 22.25 -20.52
C LYS A 316 12.10 20.88 -21.22
N ASP A 317 11.07 20.55 -22.00
CA ASP A 317 10.98 19.36 -22.86
C ASP A 317 11.04 17.99 -22.15
N PHE A 318 10.96 17.97 -20.82
CA PHE A 318 11.02 16.74 -20.04
C PHE A 318 9.63 16.18 -19.71
N ASN A 319 9.32 15.00 -20.24
CA ASN A 319 8.08 14.29 -19.94
C ASN A 319 8.34 13.15 -18.94
N PHE A 320 8.01 13.40 -17.66
CA PHE A 320 8.17 12.42 -16.58
C PHE A 320 7.24 11.20 -16.72
N ALA A 321 6.10 11.33 -17.40
CA ALA A 321 5.18 10.22 -17.62
C ALA A 321 5.84 9.04 -18.36
N ASN A 322 6.83 9.32 -19.21
CA ASN A 322 7.61 8.27 -19.87
C ASN A 322 8.48 7.47 -18.89
N ILE A 323 9.00 8.12 -17.84
CA ILE A 323 9.74 7.43 -16.78
C ILE A 323 8.76 6.63 -15.91
N ILE A 324 7.64 7.23 -15.52
CA ILE A 324 6.58 6.54 -14.77
C ILE A 324 6.20 5.24 -15.47
N SER A 325 5.80 5.32 -16.75
CA SER A 325 5.44 4.13 -17.52
C SER A 325 6.57 3.12 -17.65
N TYR A 326 7.82 3.56 -17.71
CA TYR A 326 8.95 2.66 -17.79
C TYR A 326 9.14 1.90 -16.47
N ILE A 327 9.21 2.63 -15.35
CA ILE A 327 9.37 2.04 -14.00
C ILE A 327 8.25 1.04 -13.69
N TYR A 328 7.00 1.35 -14.04
CA TYR A 328 5.88 0.43 -13.82
C TYR A 328 5.94 -0.87 -14.64
N ARG A 329 6.69 -0.89 -15.75
CA ARG A 329 6.91 -2.08 -16.59
C ARG A 329 8.13 -2.90 -16.17
N LEU A 330 8.99 -2.36 -15.31
CA LEU A 330 10.20 -3.06 -14.92
C LEU A 330 9.90 -4.20 -13.95
N PRO A 331 10.57 -5.34 -14.12
CA PRO A 331 10.56 -6.40 -13.13
C PRO A 331 11.35 -5.99 -11.88
N ASP A 332 10.96 -6.57 -10.76
CA ASP A 332 11.59 -6.36 -9.47
C ASP A 332 12.65 -7.46 -9.27
N SER A 333 13.87 -7.25 -9.79
CA SER A 333 14.95 -8.27 -9.80
C SER A 333 15.86 -8.23 -8.55
N ILE A 334 15.29 -8.29 -7.36
CA ILE A 334 16.03 -8.76 -6.17
C ILE A 334 14.97 -9.59 -5.53
N GLY A 335 15.26 -10.88 -5.37
CA GLY A 335 14.41 -11.85 -4.75
C GLY A 335 13.17 -11.21 -4.14
N HIS A 336 12.07 -11.34 -4.87
CA HIS A 336 11.09 -12.20 -4.25
C HIS A 336 11.93 -13.39 -3.72
N VAL A 337 12.30 -13.31 -2.44
CA VAL A 337 11.71 -14.29 -1.55
C VAL A 337 10.26 -14.24 -2.00
N GLU A 338 9.97 -15.06 -3.01
CA GLU A 338 9.01 -16.09 -2.84
C GLU A 338 8.99 -16.29 -1.32
N ASN A 339 8.12 -15.51 -0.68
CA ASN A 339 6.97 -16.19 -0.23
C ASN A 339 6.57 -17.14 -1.39
N ASN A 340 7.23 -18.29 -1.54
CA ASN A 340 6.90 -19.45 -0.75
C ASN A 340 6.07 -18.96 0.45
N ASN A 341 4.88 -18.44 0.13
CA ASN A 341 3.67 -19.16 0.26
C ASN A 341 3.88 -20.70 0.06
N GLU A 342 4.89 -21.34 0.67
CA GLU A 342 4.61 -21.94 1.96
C GLU A 342 3.75 -20.93 2.71
N ILE A 343 2.46 -20.96 2.35
CA ILE A 343 1.40 -20.69 3.28
C ILE A 343 1.89 -21.60 4.38
N TYR A 344 2.53 -21.04 5.41
CA TYR A 344 2.53 -21.65 6.70
C TYR A 344 1.04 -21.75 6.93
N LYS A 345 0.49 -22.88 6.47
CA LYS A 345 -0.89 -23.25 6.65
C LYS A 345 -0.83 -23.42 8.13
N PHE A 346 -1.24 -22.35 8.81
CA PHE A 346 -1.35 -22.34 10.24
C PHE A 346 -2.18 -23.58 10.49
N GLU A 347 -1.52 -24.64 10.98
CA GLU A 347 -2.15 -25.94 11.16
C GLU A 347 -3.05 -25.75 12.36
N LEU A 348 -4.17 -25.07 12.14
CA LEU A 348 -5.29 -24.94 13.07
C LEU A 348 -5.79 -26.31 13.49
N SER A 349 -5.55 -27.32 12.63
CA SER A 349 -5.68 -28.75 12.94
C SER A 349 -4.89 -29.19 14.19
N ASN A 350 -3.83 -28.48 14.59
CA ASN A 350 -3.05 -28.78 15.78
C ASN A 350 -3.71 -28.26 17.08
N TYR A 351 -4.73 -27.40 16.96
CA TYR A 351 -5.49 -26.88 18.10
C TYR A 351 -6.87 -27.53 18.15
N SER A 352 -7.00 -28.59 18.95
CA SER A 352 -8.27 -29.31 19.17
C SER A 352 -9.44 -28.42 19.62
N PHE A 353 -9.16 -27.25 20.19
CA PHE A 353 -10.16 -26.31 20.66
C PHE A 353 -10.59 -25.27 19.60
N LEU A 354 -10.09 -25.35 18.37
CA LEU A 354 -10.49 -24.47 17.26
C LEU A 354 -11.22 -25.28 16.19
N SER A 355 -12.32 -24.74 15.68
CA SER A 355 -13.10 -25.35 14.59
C SER A 355 -13.19 -24.38 13.43
N ILE A 356 -12.72 -24.78 12.23
CA ILE A 356 -12.74 -23.93 11.04
C ILE A 356 -14.19 -23.73 10.58
N MET A 357 -14.60 -22.48 10.46
CA MET A 357 -15.93 -22.05 10.00
C MET A 357 -15.91 -21.67 8.51
N SER A 358 -14.86 -21.00 8.07
CA SER A 358 -14.63 -20.64 6.67
C SER A 358 -13.14 -20.49 6.37
N GLU A 359 -12.73 -20.86 5.16
CA GLU A 359 -11.36 -20.74 4.64
C GLU A 359 -11.43 -20.07 3.27
N GLU A 360 -10.86 -18.87 3.16
CA GLU A 360 -10.63 -18.12 1.92
C GLU A 360 -9.12 -17.96 1.73
N ASP A 361 -8.64 -17.66 0.52
CA ASP A 361 -7.20 -17.67 0.15
C ASP A 361 -6.25 -17.00 1.15
N HIS A 362 -6.74 -15.97 1.86
CA HIS A 362 -5.95 -15.20 2.84
C HIS A 362 -6.66 -14.99 4.19
N LYS A 363 -7.75 -15.72 4.47
CA LYS A 363 -8.55 -15.52 5.67
C LYS A 363 -9.12 -16.82 6.17
N ILE A 364 -8.86 -17.13 7.44
CA ILE A 364 -9.45 -18.29 8.12
C ILE A 364 -10.26 -17.80 9.31
N GLU A 365 -11.52 -18.23 9.40
CA GLU A 365 -12.38 -17.96 10.55
C GLU A 365 -12.57 -19.24 11.36
N CYS A 366 -12.37 -19.14 12.68
CA CYS A 366 -12.49 -20.28 13.60
C CYS A 366 -13.43 -19.96 14.76
N ALA A 367 -14.26 -20.94 15.10
CA ALA A 367 -14.96 -20.96 16.37
C ALA A 367 -14.03 -21.50 17.48
N ILE A 368 -14.15 -20.94 18.69
CA ILE A 368 -13.37 -21.37 19.86
C ILE A 368 -14.25 -22.27 20.72
N SER A 369 -13.87 -23.55 20.84
CA SER A 369 -14.58 -24.56 21.63
C SER A 369 -14.75 -24.13 23.07
N GLY A 370 -16.01 -24.07 23.51
CA GLY A 370 -16.38 -23.70 24.87
C GLY A 370 -16.62 -22.21 25.10
N ILE A 371 -16.37 -21.34 24.11
CA ILE A 371 -16.78 -19.93 24.17
C ILE A 371 -18.17 -19.78 23.56
N LYS A 372 -19.12 -19.28 24.35
CA LYS A 372 -20.49 -19.01 23.92
C LYS A 372 -20.76 -17.51 23.96
N PRO A 373 -20.84 -16.80 22.82
CA PRO A 373 -21.16 -15.39 22.81
C PRO A 373 -22.58 -15.12 23.33
N ILE A 374 -22.76 -13.95 23.96
CA ILE A 374 -24.09 -13.42 24.25
C ILE A 374 -24.73 -12.89 22.96
N SER A 375 -26.06 -12.99 22.86
CA SER A 375 -26.81 -12.58 21.68
C SER A 375 -26.51 -11.14 21.24
N GLY A 376 -25.88 -11.00 20.08
CA GLY A 376 -25.42 -9.74 19.49
C GLY A 376 -23.91 -9.54 19.49
N PHE A 377 -23.15 -10.45 20.10
CA PHE A 377 -21.72 -10.52 19.98
C PHE A 377 -21.33 -11.71 19.10
N ASN A 378 -20.18 -11.58 18.46
CA ASN A 378 -19.44 -12.64 17.82
C ASN A 378 -18.16 -12.83 18.65
N LEU A 379 -17.59 -14.03 18.73
CA LEU A 379 -16.33 -14.30 19.43
C LEU A 379 -15.46 -15.28 18.62
N ASN A 380 -15.54 -15.17 17.30
CA ASN A 380 -14.76 -15.98 16.38
C ASN A 380 -13.36 -15.41 16.23
N LEU A 381 -12.39 -16.32 16.13
CA LEU A 381 -11.01 -15.99 15.83
C LEU A 381 -10.88 -15.85 14.30
N ILE A 382 -10.27 -14.76 13.85
CA ILE A 382 -10.03 -14.50 12.44
C ILE A 382 -8.55 -14.34 12.22
N TYR A 383 -7.98 -15.21 11.40
CA TYR A 383 -6.60 -15.13 10.96
C TYR A 383 -6.56 -14.51 9.57
N LEU A 384 -5.82 -13.41 9.43
CA LEU A 384 -5.50 -12.81 8.12
C LEU A 384 -4.09 -13.23 7.72
N GLY A 385 -3.99 -14.14 6.76
CA GLY A 385 -2.75 -14.79 6.35
C GLY A 385 -1.71 -13.85 5.75
N LEU A 386 -2.15 -12.82 5.00
CA LEU A 386 -1.26 -11.80 4.42
C LEU A 386 -0.60 -10.94 5.49
N ASP A 387 -1.38 -10.54 6.50
CA ASP A 387 -0.94 -9.61 7.55
C ASP A 387 -0.30 -10.32 8.76
N LYS A 388 -0.39 -11.65 8.83
CA LYS A 388 -0.09 -12.45 10.04
C LYS A 388 -0.77 -11.90 11.31
N LYS A 389 -1.98 -11.35 11.15
CA LYS A 389 -2.76 -10.78 12.25
C LYS A 389 -3.84 -11.75 12.67
N ILE A 390 -4.06 -11.82 13.98
CA ILE A 390 -5.19 -12.50 14.57
C ILE A 390 -6.12 -11.45 15.14
N TYR A 391 -7.40 -11.57 14.82
CA TYR A 391 -8.44 -10.79 15.44
C TYR A 391 -9.38 -11.70 16.19
N LEU A 392 -9.90 -11.20 17.31
CA LEU A 392 -11.15 -11.69 17.88
C LEU A 392 -12.25 -10.75 17.40
N ARG A 393 -13.16 -11.25 16.55
CA ARG A 393 -14.35 -10.48 16.17
C ARG A 393 -15.25 -10.40 17.39
N ILE A 394 -15.58 -9.19 17.86
CA ILE A 394 -16.45 -8.96 19.03
C ILE A 394 -17.88 -8.67 18.59
N ILE A 395 -18.06 -7.89 17.52
CA ILE A 395 -19.36 -7.62 16.91
C ILE A 395 -19.23 -7.83 15.41
N ASP A 396 -20.10 -8.68 14.87
CA ASP A 396 -20.26 -8.85 13.43
C ASP A 396 -21.22 -7.78 12.91
N ARG A 397 -20.74 -6.92 12.01
CA ARG A 397 -21.56 -5.86 11.41
C ARG A 397 -22.72 -6.43 10.58
N ASP A 398 -22.49 -7.52 9.88
CA ASP A 398 -23.46 -8.17 9.01
C ASP A 398 -24.30 -9.22 9.75
N GLY A 399 -24.01 -9.41 11.04
CA GLY A 399 -24.76 -10.30 11.91
C GLY A 399 -26.18 -9.80 12.22
N PRO A 400 -27.05 -10.65 12.79
CA PRO A 400 -28.48 -10.35 13.01
C PRO A 400 -28.78 -9.12 13.87
N LYS A 401 -27.81 -8.68 14.69
CA LYS A 401 -27.91 -7.47 15.52
C LYS A 401 -27.02 -6.33 15.04
N GLY A 402 -26.17 -6.55 14.04
CA GLY A 402 -25.16 -5.62 13.56
C GLY A 402 -24.44 -4.85 14.67
N MET A 403 -24.15 -3.58 14.41
CA MET A 403 -23.45 -2.69 15.35
C MET A 403 -24.33 -2.13 16.50
N THR A 404 -25.55 -2.64 16.72
CA THR A 404 -26.48 -2.08 17.73
C THR A 404 -25.98 -2.19 19.18
N LYS A 405 -25.04 -3.11 19.42
CA LYS A 405 -24.34 -3.29 20.71
C LYS A 405 -23.20 -2.29 20.93
N PHE A 406 -22.69 -1.68 19.86
CA PHE A 406 -21.61 -0.72 19.92
C PHE A 406 -22.12 0.69 20.23
N LYS A 407 -22.47 0.96 21.50
CA LYS A 407 -22.97 2.27 21.95
C LYS A 407 -22.72 2.57 23.41
N GLY A 408 -22.59 3.87 23.73
CA GLY A 408 -22.60 4.42 25.08
C GLY A 408 -21.64 3.70 26.02
N LYS A 409 -22.21 3.03 27.04
CA LYS A 409 -21.46 2.30 28.08
C LYS A 409 -20.50 1.26 27.52
N PHE A 410 -20.89 0.50 26.49
CA PHE A 410 -20.01 -0.55 25.94
C PHE A 410 -18.73 0.03 25.31
N ILE A 411 -18.82 1.23 24.71
CA ILE A 411 -17.65 1.93 24.15
C ILE A 411 -16.74 2.40 25.29
N GLN A 412 -17.32 2.94 26.36
CA GLN A 412 -16.57 3.35 27.55
C GLN A 412 -15.84 2.16 28.18
N ASP A 413 -16.55 1.05 28.38
CA ASP A 413 -15.98 -0.18 28.95
C ASP A 413 -14.81 -0.72 28.09
N ILE A 414 -14.93 -0.63 26.76
CA ILE A 414 -13.84 -0.99 25.82
C ILE A 414 -12.61 -0.10 25.98
N VAL A 415 -12.80 1.22 26.04
CA VAL A 415 -11.71 2.19 26.18
C VAL A 415 -11.01 2.01 27.53
N GLU A 416 -11.77 1.78 28.59
CA GLU A 416 -11.22 1.50 29.92
C GLU A 416 -10.43 0.20 29.95
N LEU A 417 -10.90 -0.83 29.25
CA LEU A 417 -10.28 -2.15 29.21
C LEU A 417 -9.00 -2.19 28.36
N GLN A 418 -8.78 -1.20 27.48
CA GLN A 418 -7.64 -1.17 26.57
C GLN A 418 -6.27 -1.27 27.29
N LYS A 419 -6.18 -0.77 28.52
CA LYS A 419 -4.96 -0.83 29.36
C LYS A 419 -4.68 -2.22 29.94
N ASP A 420 -5.73 -3.04 30.08
CA ASP A 420 -5.67 -4.37 30.69
C ASP A 420 -5.48 -5.47 29.63
N LEU A 421 -5.55 -5.10 28.35
CA LEU A 421 -5.29 -6.00 27.25
C LEU A 421 -3.80 -6.37 27.13
N PRO A 422 -3.49 -7.55 26.58
CA PRO A 422 -2.11 -7.93 26.28
C PRO A 422 -1.41 -6.92 25.38
N ASN A 423 -0.11 -6.69 25.61
CA ASN A 423 0.70 -5.76 24.82
C ASN A 423 0.57 -6.04 23.31
N GLY A 424 0.26 -4.98 22.55
CA GLY A 424 0.02 -5.08 21.11
C GLY A 424 -1.43 -5.36 20.72
N SER A 425 -2.32 -5.62 21.69
CA SER A 425 -3.75 -5.76 21.40
C SER A 425 -4.43 -4.41 21.36
N ARG A 426 -5.42 -4.24 20.47
CA ARG A 426 -6.26 -3.02 20.44
C ARG A 426 -7.62 -3.28 19.83
N PHE A 427 -8.62 -2.56 20.30
CA PHE A 427 -9.93 -2.57 19.66
C PHE A 427 -9.91 -1.72 18.39
N GLU A 428 -10.50 -2.24 17.32
CA GLU A 428 -10.60 -1.59 16.02
C GLU A 428 -12.03 -1.70 15.50
N VAL A 429 -12.53 -0.63 14.90
CA VAL A 429 -13.77 -0.67 14.13
C VAL A 429 -13.40 -0.65 12.67
N ASN A 430 -13.78 -1.69 11.94
CA ASN A 430 -13.55 -1.79 10.50
C ASN A 430 -14.84 -2.19 9.77
N ASP A 431 -14.73 -2.45 8.46
CA ASP A 431 -15.89 -2.79 7.62
C ASP A 431 -16.59 -4.08 8.06
N ALA A 432 -15.91 -4.99 8.77
CA ALA A 432 -16.48 -6.23 9.30
C ALA A 432 -17.13 -6.10 10.69
N GLY A 433 -16.95 -4.96 11.37
CA GLY A 433 -17.54 -4.68 12.68
C GLY A 433 -16.52 -4.27 13.74
N LEU A 434 -16.79 -4.64 15.00
CA LEU A 434 -15.86 -4.41 16.11
C LEU A 434 -14.93 -5.60 16.25
N MET A 435 -13.64 -5.33 16.10
CA MET A 435 -12.56 -6.30 16.16
C MET A 435 -11.65 -6.00 17.34
N LEU A 436 -11.05 -7.03 17.90
CA LEU A 436 -9.93 -6.92 18.83
C LEU A 436 -8.71 -7.53 18.15
N LEU A 437 -7.77 -6.68 17.73
CA LEU A 437 -6.46 -7.13 17.26
C LEU A 437 -5.74 -7.79 18.43
N LEU A 438 -5.18 -8.97 18.21
CA LEU A 438 -4.40 -9.72 19.19
C LEU A 438 -2.89 -9.60 18.87
N PRO A 439 -2.02 -9.86 19.86
CA PRO A 439 -0.58 -9.73 19.67
C PRO A 439 -0.07 -10.65 18.56
N SER A 440 0.79 -10.12 17.69
CA SER A 440 1.34 -10.84 16.55
C SER A 440 2.14 -12.09 16.95
N GLY A 441 2.62 -12.22 18.19
CA GLY A 441 3.31 -13.42 18.66
C GLY A 441 2.39 -14.58 19.07
N TRP A 442 1.07 -14.40 19.12
CA TRP A 442 0.16 -15.44 19.61
C TRP A 442 0.00 -16.62 18.66
N PHE A 443 0.21 -16.40 17.35
CA PHE A 443 0.10 -17.48 16.35
C PHE A 443 1.30 -18.44 16.37
N GLU A 444 2.47 -17.99 16.82
CA GLU A 444 3.70 -18.80 16.93
C GLU A 444 3.81 -19.50 18.29
N SER A 445 2.91 -19.18 19.23
CA SER A 445 3.00 -19.66 20.60
C SER A 445 2.30 -21.00 20.79
N GLN A 446 3.02 -21.99 21.31
CA GLN A 446 2.41 -23.22 21.87
C GLN A 446 1.39 -22.92 22.99
N ASN A 447 1.37 -21.68 23.51
CA ASN A 447 0.50 -21.22 24.58
C ASN A 447 -0.71 -20.40 24.09
N LEU A 448 -1.10 -20.51 22.81
CA LEU A 448 -2.29 -19.79 22.28
C LEU A 448 -3.54 -20.02 23.15
N LYS A 449 -3.75 -21.26 23.61
CA LYS A 449 -4.87 -21.62 24.52
C LYS A 449 -4.84 -20.85 25.83
N ALA A 450 -3.68 -20.78 26.49
CA ALA A 450 -3.51 -20.07 27.75
C ALA A 450 -3.68 -18.55 27.55
N SER A 451 -3.18 -18.04 26.42
CA SER A 451 -3.29 -16.64 26.03
C SER A 451 -4.74 -16.22 25.78
N LEU A 452 -5.50 -17.02 25.02
CA LEU A 452 -6.93 -16.81 24.84
C LEU A 452 -7.71 -16.96 26.15
N SER A 453 -7.36 -17.94 26.99
CA SER A 453 -8.00 -18.10 28.30
C SER A 453 -7.81 -16.86 29.16
N HIS A 454 -6.60 -16.30 29.19
CA HIS A 454 -6.30 -15.04 29.87
C HIS A 454 -7.06 -13.86 29.24
N LEU A 455 -7.09 -13.77 27.90
CA LEU A 455 -7.85 -12.76 27.19
C LEU A 455 -9.32 -12.75 27.61
N PHE A 456 -9.97 -13.92 27.64
CA PHE A 456 -11.37 -13.99 28.03
C PHE A 456 -11.59 -13.62 29.50
N GLN A 457 -10.61 -13.85 30.40
CA GLN A 457 -10.68 -13.28 31.75
C GLN A 457 -10.64 -11.76 31.73
N VAL A 458 -9.80 -11.15 30.89
CA VAL A 458 -9.74 -9.70 30.71
C VAL A 458 -11.03 -9.17 30.10
N LEU A 459 -11.64 -9.87 29.14
CA LEU A 459 -12.88 -9.45 28.47
C LEU A 459 -14.15 -9.62 29.31
N LYS A 460 -14.10 -10.29 30.47
CA LYS A 460 -15.26 -10.50 31.36
C LYS A 460 -16.07 -9.24 31.67
N PRO A 461 -15.47 -8.07 31.96
CA PRO A 461 -16.21 -6.84 32.24
C PRO A 461 -17.12 -6.40 31.08
N LEU A 462 -16.77 -6.74 29.83
CA LEU A 462 -17.57 -6.37 28.66
C LEU A 462 -18.88 -7.16 28.55
N GLY A 463 -19.01 -8.29 29.27
CA GLY A 463 -20.21 -9.13 29.21
C GLY A 463 -20.51 -9.64 27.79
N VAL A 464 -19.47 -9.99 27.04
CA VAL A 464 -19.57 -10.46 25.65
C VAL A 464 -19.83 -11.97 25.54
N GLU A 465 -19.58 -12.72 26.61
CA GLU A 465 -19.72 -14.17 26.67
C GLU A 465 -20.66 -14.64 27.79
N GLN A 466 -21.22 -15.84 27.65
CA GLN A 466 -22.05 -16.46 28.68
C GLN A 466 -21.20 -16.89 29.89
N LYS A 467 -21.79 -16.91 31.09
CA LYS A 467 -21.08 -17.37 32.31
C LYS A 467 -20.56 -18.80 32.24
N SER A 468 -21.14 -19.62 31.36
CA SER A 468 -20.71 -21.00 31.10
C SER A 468 -19.53 -21.10 30.13
N SER A 469 -19.02 -19.98 29.60
CA SER A 469 -17.90 -19.99 28.68
C SER A 469 -16.61 -20.40 29.39
N LEU A 470 -16.03 -21.50 28.93
CA LEU A 470 -14.76 -22.05 29.41
C LEU A 470 -14.11 -22.73 28.21
N ILE A 471 -12.88 -22.34 27.87
CA ILE A 471 -12.15 -23.00 26.78
C ILE A 471 -11.89 -24.45 27.18
N ILE A 472 -12.48 -25.40 26.44
CA ILE A 472 -12.50 -26.82 26.80
C ILE A 472 -11.11 -27.47 26.52
N SER A 473 -10.76 -28.46 27.34
CA SER A 473 -9.51 -29.26 27.27
C SER A 473 -9.28 -29.87 25.90
#